data_AF-A0A2E3XU57-F1
#
_entry.id   AF-A0A2E3XU57-F1
#
_cell.length_a   1.000
_cell.length_b   1.000
_cell.length_c   1.000
_cell.angle_alpha   90.00
_cell.angle_beta   90.00
_cell.angle_gamma   90.00
#
_symmetry.space_group_name_H-M   'P 1'
#
loop_
_entity.id
_entity.type
_entity.pdbx_description
1 polymer ?
#
loop_
_entity_poly.entity_id
_entity_poly.type
_entity_poly.pdbx_seq_one_letter_code
_entity_poly.pdbx_strand_id
1 'polypeptide(L)'
;MKKFRTLELAHSLYEETVELKFKKVHFQDQYDRALLSIVLNLSEGSGRRTAKDRRRFYFMSYSSLKEVQTILRLNRIDKFDSKFDTLAAHLYQLTKNPGGH
;
A
#
# COMPACT_ATOMS: atom_id res chain seq x y z
N MET A 1 16.59 -3.50 15.65
CA MET A 1 16.14 -2.83 14.40
C MET A 1 14.97 -1.91 14.73
N LYS A 2 15.02 -0.62 14.36
CA LYS A 2 13.81 0.23 14.40
C LYS A 2 12.78 -0.41 13.45
N LYS A 3 11.55 -0.62 13.92
CA LYS A 3 10.45 -1.19 13.11
C LYS A 3 10.33 -0.43 11.78
N PHE A 4 10.11 -1.15 10.67
CA PHE A 4 9.93 -0.52 9.36
C PHE A 4 8.58 0.20 9.33
N ARG A 5 8.57 1.49 9.70
CA ARG A 5 7.36 2.27 9.96
C ARG A 5 6.33 2.22 8.83
N THR A 6 6.76 2.26 7.57
CA THR A 6 5.85 2.22 6.41
C THR A 6 5.11 0.88 6.31
N LEU A 7 5.77 -0.23 6.63
CA LEU A 7 5.12 -1.54 6.66
C LEU A 7 4.08 -1.62 7.78
N GLU A 8 4.37 -1.10 8.97
CA GLU A 8 3.40 -1.03 10.08
C GLU A 8 2.15 -0.20 9.71
N LEU A 9 2.34 0.94 9.02
CA LEU A 9 1.22 1.75 8.51
C LEU A 9 0.38 0.98 7.49
N ALA A 10 1.01 0.19 6.61
CA ALA A 10 0.32 -0.65 5.64
C ALA A 10 -0.45 -1.79 6.31
N HIS A 11 0.09 -2.42 7.36
CA HIS A 11 -0.62 -3.42 8.15
C HIS A 11 -1.85 -2.86 8.84
N SER A 12 -1.71 -1.72 9.55
CA SER A 12 -2.85 -1.06 10.20
C SER A 12 -3.93 -0.66 9.18
N LEU A 13 -3.54 -0.15 8.02
CA LEU A 13 -4.50 0.13 6.95
C LEU A 13 -5.20 -1.14 6.47
N TYR A 14 -4.46 -2.23 6.23
CA TYR A 14 -5.02 -3.51 5.82
C TYR A 14 -6.05 -4.03 6.83
N GLU A 15 -5.70 -4.09 8.12
CA GLU A 15 -6.60 -4.59 9.17
C GLU A 15 -7.90 -3.79 9.26
N GLU A 16 -7.84 -2.48 9.08
CA GLU A 16 -9.01 -1.60 9.18
C GLU A 16 -9.91 -1.66 7.95
N THR A 17 -9.41 -2.11 6.80
CA THR A 17 -10.12 -2.01 5.53
C THR A 17 -10.34 -3.34 4.82
N VAL A 18 -9.75 -4.46 5.28
CA VAL A 18 -9.89 -5.78 4.64
C VAL A 18 -11.34 -6.29 4.61
N GLU A 19 -12.15 -5.94 5.62
CA GLU A 19 -13.55 -6.37 5.70
C GLU A 19 -14.54 -5.51 4.89
N LEU A 20 -14.05 -4.49 4.15
CA LEU A 20 -14.92 -3.69 3.30
C LEU A 20 -15.57 -4.54 2.21
N LYS A 21 -16.90 -4.38 2.05
CA LYS A 21 -17.69 -5.07 1.04
C LYS A 21 -18.18 -4.12 -0.03
N PHE A 22 -18.02 -4.51 -1.28
CA PHE A 22 -18.49 -3.75 -2.44
C PHE A 22 -19.72 -4.40 -3.08
N LYS A 23 -20.59 -3.57 -3.68
CA LYS A 23 -21.82 -4.05 -4.34
C LYS A 23 -21.55 -4.95 -5.55
N LYS A 24 -20.43 -4.72 -6.26
CA LYS A 24 -20.07 -5.49 -7.45
C LYS A 24 -18.83 -6.35 -7.14
N VAL A 25 -18.91 -7.64 -7.47
CA VAL A 25 -17.86 -8.62 -7.20
C VAL A 25 -16.51 -8.20 -7.80
N HIS A 26 -16.50 -7.67 -9.03
CA HIS A 26 -15.23 -7.22 -9.64
C HIS A 26 -14.54 -6.08 -8.86
N PHE A 27 -15.27 -5.23 -8.13
CA PHE A 27 -14.63 -4.26 -7.26
C PHE A 27 -14.00 -4.93 -6.05
N GLN A 28 -14.67 -5.93 -5.47
CA GLN A 28 -14.13 -6.73 -4.37
C GLN A 28 -12.82 -7.42 -4.78
N ASP A 29 -12.81 -8.11 -5.92
CA ASP A 29 -11.63 -8.86 -6.39
C ASP A 29 -10.43 -7.94 -6.69
N GLN A 30 -10.69 -6.79 -7.31
CA GLN A 30 -9.63 -5.80 -7.57
C GLN A 30 -9.12 -5.19 -6.26
N TYR A 31 -10.04 -4.87 -5.35
CA TYR A 31 -9.72 -4.27 -4.06
C TYR A 31 -8.89 -5.20 -3.19
N ASP A 32 -9.33 -6.44 -2.98
CA ASP A 32 -8.67 -7.41 -2.09
C ASP A 32 -7.26 -7.71 -2.59
N ARG A 33 -7.10 -7.90 -3.92
CA ARG A 33 -5.79 -8.13 -4.54
C ARG A 33 -4.87 -6.92 -4.39
N ALA A 34 -5.36 -5.73 -4.69
CA ALA A 34 -4.56 -4.51 -4.61
C ALA A 34 -4.17 -4.20 -3.15
N LEU A 35 -5.10 -4.37 -2.21
CA LEU A 35 -4.88 -4.16 -0.79
C LEU A 35 -3.80 -5.10 -0.23
N LEU A 36 -3.90 -6.40 -0.52
CA LEU A 36 -2.88 -7.38 -0.13
C LEU A 36 -1.52 -7.08 -0.79
N SER A 37 -1.53 -6.68 -2.07
CA SER A 37 -0.32 -6.35 -2.84
C SER A 37 0.49 -5.21 -2.22
N ILE A 38 -0.15 -4.22 -1.58
CA ILE A 38 0.57 -3.12 -0.88
C ILE A 38 1.51 -3.69 0.19
N VAL A 39 0.98 -4.54 1.06
CA VAL A 39 1.70 -5.13 2.20
C VAL A 39 2.79 -6.08 1.73
N LEU A 40 2.44 -6.99 0.80
CA LEU A 40 3.39 -7.98 0.29
C LEU A 40 4.59 -7.33 -0.41
N ASN A 41 4.36 -6.34 -1.28
CA ASN A 41 5.45 -5.64 -1.96
C ASN A 41 6.30 -4.80 -0.99
N LEU A 42 5.73 -4.21 0.07
CA LEU A 42 6.50 -3.50 1.08
C LEU A 42 7.42 -4.45 1.85
N SER A 43 6.88 -5.60 2.26
CA SER A 43 7.62 -6.65 2.96
C SER A 43 8.77 -7.19 2.11
N GLU A 44 8.47 -7.61 0.87
CA GLU A 44 9.46 -8.13 -0.06
C GLU A 44 10.51 -7.08 -0.43
N GLY A 45 10.05 -5.85 -0.67
CA GLY A 45 10.92 -4.70 -0.90
C GLY A 45 11.89 -4.49 0.24
N SER A 46 11.44 -4.51 1.49
CA SER A 46 12.32 -4.31 2.66
C SER A 46 13.44 -5.34 2.77
N GLY A 47 13.25 -6.55 2.23
CA GLY A 47 14.26 -7.62 2.21
C GLY A 47 15.25 -7.54 1.04
N ARG A 48 15.08 -6.62 0.08
CA ARG A 48 15.98 -6.54 -1.08
C ARG A 48 17.33 -5.91 -0.73
N ARG A 49 18.41 -6.44 -1.33
CA ARG A 49 19.80 -6.03 -1.08
C ARG A 49 20.12 -4.66 -1.67
N THR A 50 19.70 -4.39 -2.90
CA THR A 50 20.06 -3.16 -3.61
C THR A 50 18.96 -2.10 -3.50
N ALA A 51 19.36 -0.83 -3.51
CA ALA A 51 18.43 0.30 -3.52
C ALA A 51 17.51 0.28 -4.77
N LYS A 52 18.07 -0.16 -5.90
CA LYS A 52 17.34 -0.31 -7.17
C LYS A 52 16.21 -1.33 -7.04
N ASP A 53 16.47 -2.49 -6.45
CA ASP A 53 15.45 -3.52 -6.27
C ASP A 53 14.39 -3.09 -5.27
N ARG A 54 14.80 -2.54 -4.12
CA ARG A 54 13.87 -1.97 -3.12
C ARG A 54 12.90 -0.97 -3.74
N ARG A 55 13.42 -0.02 -4.54
CA ARG A 55 12.61 0.99 -5.23
C ARG A 55 11.54 0.37 -6.11
N ARG A 56 11.86 -0.69 -6.86
CA ARG A 56 10.88 -1.36 -7.73
C ARG A 56 9.68 -1.87 -6.92
N PHE A 57 9.94 -2.52 -5.79
CA PHE A 57 8.89 -3.00 -4.89
C PHE A 57 8.07 -1.88 -4.27
N TYR A 58 8.73 -0.82 -3.79
CA TYR A 58 8.02 0.33 -3.23
C TYR A 58 7.15 1.08 -4.25
N PHE A 59 7.58 1.11 -5.52
CA PHE A 59 6.78 1.64 -6.60
C PHE A 59 5.54 0.78 -6.87
N MET A 60 5.69 -0.56 -6.84
CA MET A 60 4.54 -1.48 -6.96
C MET A 60 3.54 -1.30 -5.81
N SER A 61 4.01 -1.19 -4.56
CA SER A 61 3.13 -0.86 -3.42
C SER A 61 2.41 0.48 -3.60
N TYR A 62 3.10 1.52 -4.09
CA TYR A 62 2.49 2.82 -4.35
C TYR A 62 1.40 2.75 -5.41
N SER A 63 1.65 2.04 -6.52
CA SER A 63 0.65 1.83 -7.57
C SER A 63 -0.58 1.07 -7.05
N SER A 64 -0.38 -0.02 -6.30
CA SER A 64 -1.48 -0.77 -5.68
C SER A 64 -2.29 0.10 -4.72
N LEU A 65 -1.64 0.97 -3.93
CA LEU A 65 -2.34 1.92 -3.06
C LEU A 65 -3.24 2.86 -3.86
N LYS A 66 -2.78 3.37 -5.01
CA LYS A 66 -3.58 4.23 -5.88
C LYS A 66 -4.77 3.52 -6.48
N GLU A 67 -4.62 2.24 -6.82
CA GLU A 67 -5.74 1.40 -7.28
C GLU A 67 -6.81 1.30 -6.18
N VAL A 68 -6.41 0.99 -4.94
CA VAL A 68 -7.33 0.91 -3.79
C VAL A 68 -8.05 2.25 -3.56
N GLN A 69 -7.32 3.38 -3.52
CA GLN A 69 -7.94 4.71 -3.39
C GLN A 69 -8.98 4.97 -4.49
N THR A 70 -8.68 4.56 -5.73
CA THR A 70 -9.58 4.74 -6.86
C THR A 70 -10.85 3.90 -6.69
N ILE A 71 -10.73 2.64 -6.26
CA ILE A 71 -11.88 1.76 -6.00
C ILE A 71 -12.76 2.32 -4.88
N LEU A 72 -12.17 2.78 -3.78
CA LEU A 72 -12.91 3.42 -2.68
C LEU A 72 -13.67 4.65 -3.17
N ARG A 73 -13.03 5.51 -3.98
CA ARG A 73 -13.67 6.69 -4.59
C ARG A 73 -14.84 6.33 -5.50
N LEU A 74 -14.69 5.32 -6.35
CA LEU A 74 -15.78 4.83 -7.22
C LEU A 74 -16.98 4.32 -6.42
N ASN A 75 -16.74 3.86 -5.20
CA ASN A 75 -17.77 3.37 -4.28
C ASN A 75 -18.18 4.39 -3.21
N ARG A 76 -17.71 5.64 -3.32
CA ARG A 76 -18.02 6.76 -2.41
C ARG A 76 -17.67 6.46 -0.94
N ILE A 77 -16.52 5.84 -0.71
CA ILE A 77 -15.97 5.58 0.62
C ILE A 77 -14.75 6.50 0.81
N ASP A 78 -14.83 7.45 1.73
CA ASP A 78 -13.80 8.47 2.01
C ASP A 78 -13.27 8.42 3.45
N LYS A 79 -13.90 7.63 4.33
CA LYS A 79 -13.55 7.48 5.75
C LYS A 79 -12.06 7.23 6.04
N PHE A 80 -11.33 6.67 5.09
CA PHE A 80 -9.93 6.27 5.24
C PHE A 80 -8.92 7.18 4.53
N ASP A 81 -9.38 8.26 3.87
CA ASP A 81 -8.55 9.10 3.00
C ASP A 81 -7.27 9.59 3.69
N SER A 82 -7.37 10.06 4.93
CA SER A 82 -6.22 10.53 5.72
C SER A 82 -5.14 9.45 5.93
N LYS A 83 -5.54 8.19 6.12
CA LYS A 83 -4.62 7.05 6.27
C LYS A 83 -3.98 6.67 4.95
N PHE A 84 -4.77 6.65 3.87
CA PHE A 84 -4.25 6.41 2.53
C PHE A 84 -3.25 7.50 2.12
N ASP A 85 -3.55 8.78 2.36
CA ASP A 85 -2.65 9.89 2.04
C ASP A 85 -1.35 9.84 2.85
N THR A 86 -1.47 9.50 4.14
CA THR A 86 -0.30 9.28 5.01
C THR A 86 0.57 8.16 4.44
N LEU A 87 0.01 6.99 4.12
CA LEU A 87 0.77 5.88 3.57
C LEU A 87 1.35 6.21 2.18
N ALA A 88 0.59 6.92 1.33
CA ALA A 88 1.03 7.36 0.01
C ALA A 88 2.27 8.27 0.10
N ALA A 89 2.29 9.21 1.04
CA ALA A 89 3.44 10.08 1.27
C ALA A 89 4.69 9.29 1.68
N HIS A 90 4.53 8.30 2.57
CA HIS A 90 5.63 7.43 3.01
C HIS A 90 6.14 6.55 1.87
N LEU A 91 5.25 5.92 1.10
CA LEU A 91 5.60 5.12 -0.07
C LEU A 91 6.32 5.94 -1.13
N TYR A 92 5.80 7.13 -1.43
CA TYR A 92 6.42 8.03 -2.40
C TYR A 92 7.84 8.41 -1.96
N GLN A 93 8.05 8.71 -0.68
CA GLN A 93 9.40 8.98 -0.16
C GLN A 93 10.33 7.77 -0.29
N LEU A 94 9.83 6.56 -0.07
CA LEU A 94 10.60 5.32 -0.29
C LEU A 94 10.95 5.10 -1.77
N THR A 95 10.13 5.55 -2.73
CA THR A 95 10.51 5.47 -4.15
C THR A 95 11.69 6.39 -4.48
N LYS A 96 11.78 7.55 -3.84
CA LYS A 96 12.92 8.48 -3.98
C LYS A 96 14.16 7.92 -3.28
N ASN A 97 13.98 7.60 -2.00
CA ASN A 97 15.02 7.19 -1.07
C ASN A 97 14.70 5.81 -0.51
N PRO A 98 14.93 4.72 -1.28
CA PRO A 98 14.58 3.35 -0.90
C PRO A 98 15.49 2.78 0.20
N GLY A 99 16.34 3.60 0.82
CA GLY A 99 17.42 3.19 1.70
C GLY A 99 18.54 2.46 0.96
N GLY A 100 19.63 2.20 1.67
CA GLY A 100 20.80 1.47 1.19
C GLY A 100 22.04 1.85 1.97
N HIS A 101 22.76 0.84 2.44
CA HIS A 101 24.12 0.98 2.94
C HIS A 101 25.06 1.22 1.77
#